data_AF-A0A438CJY8-F1
#
_entry.id   AF-A0A438CJY8-F1
#
_cell.length_a   1.000
_cell.length_b   1.000
_cell.length_c   1.000
_cell.angle_alpha   90.00
_cell.angle_beta   90.00
_cell.angle_gamma   90.00
#
_symmetry.space_group_name_H-M   'P 1'
#
loop_
_entity.id
_entity.type
_entity.pdbx_description
1 polymer ?
#
loop_
_entity_poly.entity_id
_entity_poly.type
_entity_poly.pdbx_seq_one_letter_code
_entity_poly.pdbx_strand_id
1 'polypeptide(L)'
;MQRAKAVLSPAVLVEGRAKSRAAILNRPSDLNALTIPMVARLKRLYESWEENSDLGFVIMKGSGRALCSGGDVVALNQLINEG
;
A
#
# COMPACT_ATOMS: atom_id res chain seq x y z
N MET A 1 0.52 10.34 32.44
CA MET A 1 0.96 9.38 31.41
C MET A 1 0.07 9.53 30.18
N GLN A 2 0.47 10.36 29.22
CA GLN A 2 -0.29 10.58 27.99
C GLN A 2 0.18 9.55 26.97
N ARG A 3 -0.68 8.60 26.59
CA ARG A 3 -0.38 7.64 25.51
C ARG A 3 -0.16 8.43 24.23
N ALA A 4 1.05 8.39 23.69
CA ALA A 4 1.34 8.91 22.37
C ALA A 4 0.39 8.21 21.38
N LYS A 5 -0.48 8.98 20.72
CA LYS A 5 -1.30 8.50 19.62
C LYS A 5 -0.32 8.08 18.53
N ALA A 6 -0.11 6.78 18.34
CA ALA A 6 0.74 6.30 17.25
C ALA A 6 0.18 6.90 15.96
N VAL A 7 0.99 7.71 15.28
CA VAL A 7 0.66 8.15 13.92
C VAL A 7 0.60 6.87 13.11
N LEU A 8 -0.61 6.44 12.73
CA LEU A 8 -0.80 5.25 11.91
C LEU A 8 -0.16 5.54 10.56
N SER A 9 1.03 4.98 10.34
CA SER A 9 1.70 5.06 9.06
C SER A 9 0.77 4.49 7.98
N PRO A 10 0.62 5.16 6.82
CA PRO A 10 -0.21 4.65 5.74
C PRO A 10 0.22 3.24 5.32
N ALA A 11 -0.75 2.38 5.02
CA ALA A 11 -0.50 1.01 4.57
C ALA A 11 0.12 0.95 3.16
N VAL A 12 0.08 2.04 2.39
CA VAL A 12 0.79 2.20 1.11
C VAL A 12 1.51 3.55 1.12
N LEU A 13 2.83 3.52 1.17
CA LEU A 13 3.71 4.69 1.09
C LEU A 13 4.09 4.97 -0.38
N VAL A 14 4.57 6.19 -0.64
CA VAL A 14 5.06 6.61 -1.95
C VAL A 14 6.45 7.22 -1.80
N GLU A 15 7.40 6.74 -2.60
CA GLU A 15 8.71 7.38 -2.79
C GLU A 15 8.83 7.91 -4.22
N GLY A 16 9.39 9.10 -4.39
CA GLY A 16 9.62 9.73 -5.70
C GLY A 16 11.10 9.97 -5.98
N ARG A 17 11.51 9.75 -7.22
CA ARG A 17 12.77 10.24 -7.80
C ARG A 17 12.47 10.99 -9.10
N ALA A 18 13.50 11.61 -9.70
CA ALA A 18 13.34 12.46 -10.88
C ALA A 18 12.53 11.80 -12.02
N LYS A 19 12.81 10.53 -12.34
CA LYS A 19 12.18 9.78 -13.44
C LYS A 19 11.46 8.51 -12.97
N SER A 20 11.20 8.36 -11.68
CA SER A 20 10.51 7.17 -11.16
C SER A 20 9.66 7.42 -9.93
N ARG A 21 8.72 6.49 -9.70
CA ARG A 21 7.87 6.41 -8.51
C ARG A 21 7.95 5.01 -7.93
N ALA A 22 7.84 4.90 -6.61
CA ALA A 22 7.70 3.62 -5.94
C ALA A 22 6.48 3.62 -5.02
N ALA A 23 5.61 2.63 -5.17
CA ALA A 23 4.59 2.29 -4.19
C ALA A 23 5.15 1.25 -3.23
N ILE A 24 5.05 1.49 -1.92
CA ILE A 24 5.58 0.60 -0.87
C ILE A 24 4.43 0.09 -0.03
N LEU A 25 4.18 -1.22 -0.10
CA LEU A 25 3.22 -1.89 0.77
C LEU A 25 3.82 -1.95 2.18
N ASN A 26 3.11 -1.38 3.15
CA ASN A 26 3.64 -1.09 4.48
C ASN A 26 2.78 -1.73 5.59
N ARG A 27 2.57 -3.04 5.46
CA ARG A 27 1.96 -3.91 6.48
C ARG A 27 2.84 -5.14 6.72
N PRO A 28 4.09 -4.96 7.21
CA PRO A 28 5.06 -6.04 7.32
C PRO A 28 4.62 -7.16 8.27
N SER A 29 3.80 -6.86 9.28
CA SER A 29 3.22 -7.86 10.20
C SER A 29 2.34 -8.88 9.48
N ASP A 30 1.67 -8.46 8.41
CA ASP A 30 0.73 -9.27 7.63
C ASP A 30 1.34 -9.70 6.28
N LEU A 31 2.67 -9.66 6.16
CA LEU A 31 3.39 -9.92 4.92
C LEU A 31 2.90 -9.08 3.74
N ASN A 32 2.46 -7.85 4.04
CA ASN A 32 1.90 -6.92 3.06
C ASN A 32 0.65 -7.44 2.34
N ALA A 33 -0.20 -8.21 3.04
CA ALA A 33 -1.52 -8.61 2.54
C ALA A 33 -2.36 -7.38 2.13
N LEU A 34 -3.02 -7.47 0.97
CA LEU A 34 -3.77 -6.38 0.36
C LEU A 34 -5.21 -6.30 0.87
N THR A 35 -5.56 -5.18 1.47
CA THR A 35 -6.96 -4.83 1.80
C THR A 35 -7.58 -3.98 0.70
N ILE A 36 -8.92 -3.89 0.67
CA ILE A 36 -9.65 -3.07 -0.30
C ILE A 36 -9.18 -1.60 -0.31
N PRO A 37 -8.97 -0.92 0.83
CA PRO A 37 -8.44 0.45 0.82
C PRO A 37 -7.04 0.58 0.22
N MET A 38 -6.17 -0.42 0.40
CA MET A 38 -4.83 -0.44 -0.20
C MET A 38 -4.92 -0.56 -1.72
N VAL A 39 -5.73 -1.49 -2.22
CA VAL A 39 -5.94 -1.69 -3.66
C VAL A 39 -6.52 -0.42 -4.30
N ALA A 40 -7.53 0.20 -3.68
CA ALA A 40 -8.10 1.45 -4.16
C ALA A 40 -7.07 2.60 -4.20
N ARG A 41 -6.17 2.67 -3.21
CA ARG A 41 -5.09 3.65 -3.18
C ARG A 41 -4.05 3.38 -4.27
N LEU A 42 -3.63 2.13 -4.45
CA LEU A 42 -2.70 1.72 -5.51
C LEU A 42 -3.25 2.08 -6.90
N LYS A 43 -4.54 1.78 -7.15
CA LYS A 43 -5.22 2.15 -8.40
C LYS A 43 -5.08 3.63 -8.71
N ARG A 44 -5.46 4.51 -7.75
CA ARG A 44 -5.35 5.98 -7.93
C ARG A 44 -3.92 6.45 -8.18
N LEU A 45 -2.94 5.82 -7.53
CA LEU A 45 -1.53 6.16 -7.75
C LEU A 45 -1.08 5.76 -9.14
N TYR A 46 -1.42 4.54 -9.59
CA TYR A 46 -1.01 4.05 -10.90
C TYR A 46 -1.67 4.81 -12.04
N GLU A 47 -2.96 5.15 -11.92
CA GLU A 47 -3.66 6.02 -12.89
C GLU A 47 -2.96 7.39 -13.00
N SER A 48 -2.64 8.01 -11.86
CA SER A 48 -1.92 9.30 -11.84
C SER A 48 -0.49 9.21 -12.41
N TRP A 49 0.18 8.06 -12.30
CA TRP A 49 1.54 7.89 -12.79
C TRP A 49 1.58 7.52 -14.27
N GLU A 50 0.57 6.81 -14.76
CA GLU A 50 0.39 6.51 -16.19
C GLU A 50 0.25 7.78 -17.02
N GLU A 51 -0.46 8.79 -16.51
CA GLU A 51 -0.64 10.09 -17.18
C GLU A 51 0.61 10.99 -17.16
N ASN A 52 1.67 10.59 -16.44
CA ASN A 52 2.86 11.41 -16.24
C ASN A 52 4.01 11.01 -17.19
N SER A 53 4.17 11.74 -18.29
CA SER A 53 5.21 11.52 -19.30
C SER A 53 6.65 11.69 -18.80
N ASP A 54 6.86 12.29 -17.62
CA ASP A 54 8.19 12.38 -17.02
C ASP A 54 8.62 11.10 -16.31
N LEU A 55 7.71 10.16 -16.04
CA LEU A 55 8.05 8.91 -15.38
C LEU A 55 8.51 7.86 -16.39
N GLY A 56 9.76 7.42 -16.26
CA GLY A 56 10.31 6.34 -17.09
C GLY A 56 9.95 4.95 -16.59
N PHE A 57 9.71 4.80 -15.28
CA PHE A 57 9.31 3.52 -14.69
C PHE A 57 8.70 3.69 -13.28
N VAL A 58 7.97 2.66 -12.86
CA VAL A 58 7.37 2.55 -11.54
C VAL A 58 7.87 1.29 -10.83
N ILE A 59 8.02 1.36 -9.50
CA ILE A 59 8.46 0.23 -8.66
C ILE A 59 7.34 -0.12 -7.70
N MET A 60 7.08 -1.42 -7.49
CA MET A 60 6.33 -1.91 -6.34
C MET A 60 7.31 -2.55 -5.35
N LYS A 61 7.24 -2.14 -4.08
CA LYS A 61 8.05 -2.70 -2.99
C LYS A 61 7.15 -3.16 -1.85
N GLY A 62 7.63 -4.12 -1.06
CA GLY A 62 7.06 -4.45 0.23
C GLY A 62 8.02 -4.05 1.35
N SER A 63 7.50 -3.47 2.42
CA SER A 63 8.24 -3.26 3.66
C SER A 63 8.51 -4.59 4.34
N GLY A 64 9.68 -4.74 4.95
CA GLY A 64 10.04 -5.94 5.70
C GLY A 64 10.44 -7.11 4.79
N ARG A 65 10.03 -8.32 5.17
CA ARG A 65 10.60 -9.57 4.62
C ARG A 65 9.94 -10.10 3.34
N ALA A 66 8.84 -9.50 2.88
CA ALA A 66 8.06 -9.99 1.76
C ALA A 66 7.57 -8.83 0.89
N LEU A 67 7.43 -9.06 -0.42
CA LEU A 67 6.76 -8.12 -1.31
C LEU A 67 5.28 -8.01 -0.92
N CYS A 68 4.54 -9.11 -1.05
CA CYS A 68 3.10 -9.23 -0.78
C CYS A 68 2.73 -10.71 -0.60
N SER A 69 1.81 -11.01 0.32
CA SER A 69 1.22 -12.33 0.55
C SER A 69 -0.08 -12.59 -0.21
N GLY A 70 -0.55 -11.64 -1.03
CA GLY A 70 -1.81 -11.70 -1.76
C GLY A 70 -2.91 -10.87 -1.10
N GLY A 71 -4.17 -11.27 -1.27
CA GLY A 71 -5.32 -10.61 -0.66
C GLY A 71 -5.46 -10.91 0.83
N ASP A 72 -5.94 -9.93 1.60
CA ASP A 72 -6.24 -10.09 3.02
C ASP A 72 -7.60 -10.81 3.21
N VAL A 73 -7.55 -12.13 3.32
CA VAL A 73 -8.74 -12.98 3.51
C VAL A 73 -9.42 -12.76 4.86
N VAL A 74 -8.68 -12.30 5.88
CA VAL A 74 -9.26 -12.00 7.20
C VAL A 74 -10.12 -10.74 7.10
N ALA A 75 -9.59 -9.68 6.48
CA ALA A 75 -10.35 -8.46 6.23
C ALA A 75 -11.56 -8.71 5.32
N LEU A 76 -11.41 -9.57 4.29
CA LEU A 76 -12.54 -9.96 3.44
C LEU A 76 -13.62 -10.69 4.25
N ASN A 77 -13.24 -11.64 5.09
CA ASN A 77 -14.18 -12.38 5.93
C ASN A 77 -14.90 -11.46 6.92
N GLN A 78 -14.21 -10.49 7.52
CA GLN A 78 -14.84 -9.49 8.40
C GLN A 78 -15.91 -8.67 7.65
N LEU A 79 -15.57 -8.17 6.45
CA LEU A 79 -16.52 -7.44 5.61
C LEU A 79 -17.76 -8.26 5.22
N ILE A 80 -17.60 -9.55 4.96
CA ILE A 80 -18.71 -10.45 4.62
C ILE A 80 -19.63 -10.67 5.82
N ASN A 81 -19.09 -10.77 7.03
CA ASN A 81 -19.85 -11.06 8.25
C ASN A 81 -20.45 -9.82 8.92
N GLU A 82 -20.03 -8.62 8.53
CA GLU A 82 -20.59 -7.34 8.97
C GLU A 82 -21.82 -6.89 8.13
N GLY A 83 -22.17 -7.65 7.08
CA GLY A 83 -23.38 -7.48 6.26
C GLY A 83 -24.51 -8.40 6.68
#